data_AF-A0A7S0NS84-F1
#
_entry.id   AF-A0A7S0NS84-F1
#
_cell.length_a   1.000
_cell.length_b   1.000
_cell.length_c   1.000
_cell.angle_alpha   90.00
_cell.angle_beta   90.00
_cell.angle_gamma   90.00
#
_symmetry.space_group_name_H-M   'P 1'
#
loop_
_entity.id
_entity.type
_entity.pdbx_description
1 polymer ?
#
loop_
_entity_poly.entity_id
_entity_poly.type
_entity_poly.pdbx_seq_one_letter_code
_entity_poly.pdbx_strand_id
1 'polypeptide(L)'
;TFQLEDAFPDINPNYYGFSVDPFEPHRVWFFSRSTATHTGPLLGKPPTGAKLTLPPQLFHLDISEEGLLREIGFYVVDRRQGNTGGLGGAFGYFYGTGNPLPIPECQPYKRSWQFRLLNMAGRLRSRFAK
;
A
#
# COMPACT_ATOMS: atom_id res chain seq x y z
N THR A 1 -16.48 9.61 12.33
CA THR A 1 -16.21 8.89 11.08
C THR A 1 -14.74 9.07 10.77
N PHE A 2 -14.03 8.01 10.37
CA PHE A 2 -12.61 8.10 10.01
C PHE A 2 -12.51 8.77 8.63
N GLN A 3 -11.99 9.99 8.56
CA GLN A 3 -11.72 10.70 7.31
C GLN A 3 -10.20 10.83 7.17
N LEU A 4 -9.64 10.12 6.20
CA LEU A 4 -8.20 10.12 5.95
C LEU A 4 -7.77 11.49 5.38
N GLU A 5 -8.67 12.14 4.68
CA GLU A 5 -8.54 13.44 4.03
C GLU A 5 -8.29 14.57 5.05
N ASP A 6 -8.91 14.49 6.24
CA ASP A 6 -8.69 15.47 7.30
C ASP A 6 -7.26 15.38 7.86
N ALA A 7 -6.71 14.16 7.94
CA ALA A 7 -5.35 13.91 8.40
C ALA A 7 -4.29 14.20 7.33
N PHE A 8 -4.67 14.06 6.05
CA PHE A 8 -3.83 14.17 4.86
C PHE A 8 -4.52 15.02 3.79
N PRO A 9 -4.61 16.35 3.97
CA PRO A 9 -5.33 17.22 3.05
C PRO A 9 -4.67 17.33 1.66
N ASP A 10 -3.38 16.98 1.55
CA ASP A 10 -2.61 16.93 0.31
C ASP A 10 -2.52 15.50 -0.28
N ILE A 11 -3.39 14.58 0.16
CA ILE A 11 -3.40 13.21 -0.36
C ILE A 11 -3.61 13.22 -1.87
N ASN A 12 -2.64 12.66 -2.58
CA ASN A 12 -2.71 12.46 -4.01
C ASN A 12 -2.51 10.97 -4.30
N PRO A 13 -3.54 10.24 -4.73
CA PRO A 13 -3.40 8.83 -5.07
C PRO A 13 -2.53 8.54 -6.31
N ASN A 14 -2.31 9.54 -7.18
CA ASN A 14 -1.60 9.39 -8.45
C ASN A 14 -2.08 8.15 -9.23
N TYR A 15 -3.36 8.14 -9.63
CA TYR A 15 -3.92 7.04 -10.40
C TYR A 15 -3.46 7.06 -11.86
N TYR A 16 -3.17 5.89 -12.44
CA TYR A 16 -2.80 5.76 -13.85
C TYR A 16 -3.04 4.36 -14.39
N GLY A 17 -2.99 4.19 -15.71
CA GLY A 17 -3.03 2.87 -16.35
C GLY A 17 -4.38 2.17 -16.25
N PHE A 18 -5.47 2.92 -16.42
CA PHE A 18 -6.83 2.37 -16.43
C PHE A 18 -7.04 1.44 -17.62
N SER A 19 -7.59 0.26 -17.36
CA SER A 19 -7.95 -0.73 -18.38
C SER A 19 -9.15 -1.55 -17.92
N VAL A 20 -10.05 -1.85 -18.85
CA VAL A 20 -11.17 -2.78 -18.60
C VAL A 20 -10.61 -4.21 -18.61
N ASP A 21 -11.06 -5.04 -17.68
CA ASP A 21 -10.69 -6.46 -17.66
C ASP A 21 -11.24 -7.16 -18.92
N PRO A 22 -10.39 -7.88 -19.69
CA PRO A 22 -10.81 -8.53 -20.92
C PRO A 22 -11.72 -9.76 -20.72
N PHE A 23 -11.78 -10.31 -19.50
CA PHE A 23 -12.59 -11.47 -19.13
C PHE A 23 -13.80 -11.08 -18.26
N GLU A 24 -13.72 -9.95 -17.56
CA GLU A 24 -14.79 -9.41 -16.71
C GLU A 24 -15.12 -7.96 -17.12
N PRO A 25 -15.97 -7.72 -18.14
CA PRO A 25 -16.16 -6.39 -18.75
C PRO A 25 -16.64 -5.28 -17.79
N HIS A 26 -17.17 -5.68 -16.64
CA HIS A 26 -17.65 -4.78 -15.59
C HIS A 26 -16.57 -4.41 -14.56
N ARG A 27 -15.33 -4.87 -14.75
CA ARG A 27 -14.20 -4.60 -13.87
C ARG A 27 -13.18 -3.69 -14.57
N VAL A 28 -12.72 -2.67 -13.85
CA VAL A 28 -11.64 -1.77 -14.31
C VAL A 28 -10.44 -1.90 -13.39
N TRP A 29 -9.28 -2.19 -13.97
CA TRP A 29 -7.98 -2.22 -13.30
C TRP A 29 -7.22 -0.91 -13.50
N PHE A 30 -6.56 -0.42 -12.46
CA PHE A 30 -5.69 0.76 -12.53
C PHE A 30 -4.66 0.77 -11.41
N PHE A 31 -3.56 1.49 -11.60
CA PHE A 31 -2.51 1.63 -10.61
C PHE A 31 -2.67 2.90 -9.77
N SER A 32 -2.08 2.89 -8.57
CA SER A 32 -1.92 4.05 -7.69
C SER A 32 -0.48 4.11 -7.16
N ARG A 33 0.00 5.36 -6.98
CA ARG A 33 1.30 5.70 -6.38
C ARG A 33 1.10 6.82 -5.36
N SER A 34 0.35 6.55 -4.30
CA SER A 34 -0.11 7.63 -3.43
C SER A 34 1.02 8.33 -2.66
N THR A 35 0.90 9.65 -2.56
CA THR A 35 1.74 10.52 -1.73
C THR A 35 0.86 11.39 -0.84
N ALA A 36 1.32 11.69 0.37
CA ALA A 36 0.61 12.59 1.29
C ALA A 36 1.53 13.12 2.40
N THR A 37 1.10 14.17 3.11
CA THR A 37 1.78 14.72 4.29
C THR A 37 0.82 14.71 5.48
N HIS A 38 1.26 14.15 6.61
CA HIS A 38 0.45 14.07 7.84
C HIS A 38 0.39 15.42 8.56
N THR A 39 -0.59 16.25 8.22
CA THR A 39 -0.77 17.61 8.79
C THR A 39 -2.01 17.75 9.67
N GLY A 40 -2.96 16.81 9.61
CA GLY A 40 -4.10 16.76 10.52
C GLY A 40 -3.99 15.66 11.57
N PRO A 41 -4.87 15.65 12.58
CA PRO A 41 -4.89 14.59 13.59
C PRO A 41 -5.35 13.25 12.99
N LEU A 42 -4.74 12.14 13.43
CA LEU A 42 -5.06 10.80 12.96
C LEU A 42 -5.20 9.84 14.15
N LEU A 43 -6.31 9.11 14.24
CA LEU A 43 -6.59 8.17 15.34
C LEU A 43 -6.41 8.79 16.74
N GLY A 44 -6.83 10.05 16.91
CA GLY A 44 -6.72 10.79 18.18
C GLY A 44 -5.31 11.28 18.52
N LYS A 45 -4.34 11.15 17.61
CA LYS A 45 -2.97 11.61 17.79
C LYS A 45 -2.69 12.87 16.96
N PRO A 46 -1.78 13.73 17.43
CA PRO A 46 -1.43 14.95 16.71
C PRO A 46 -0.72 14.65 15.38
N PRO A 47 -0.72 15.61 14.44
CA PRO A 47 0.03 15.49 13.20
C PRO A 47 1.53 15.35 13.46
N THR A 48 2.20 14.55 12.64
CA THR A 48 3.64 14.28 12.78
C THR A 48 4.48 15.00 11.73
N GLY A 49 3.87 15.58 10.69
CA GLY A 49 4.57 16.16 9.55
C GLY A 49 5.22 15.11 8.62
N ALA A 50 4.96 13.82 8.85
CA ALA A 50 5.54 12.74 8.05
C ALA A 50 5.05 12.82 6.60
N LYS A 51 5.99 12.80 5.65
CA LYS A 51 5.71 12.67 4.22
C LYS A 51 5.68 11.19 3.86
N LEU A 52 4.55 10.74 3.35
CA LEU A 52 4.30 9.35 3.02
C LEU A 52 4.34 9.15 1.51
N THR A 53 4.96 8.04 1.11
CA THR A 53 4.94 7.53 -0.26
C THR A 53 4.57 6.06 -0.16
N LEU A 54 3.35 5.74 -0.57
CA LEU A 54 2.87 4.37 -0.56
C LEU A 54 3.55 3.56 -1.68
N PRO A 55 3.69 2.23 -1.49
CA PRO A 55 4.13 1.36 -2.56
C PRO A 55 3.16 1.43 -3.75
N PRO A 56 3.59 1.01 -4.95
CA PRO A 56 2.67 0.82 -6.06
C PRO A 56 1.56 -0.15 -5.66
N GLN A 57 0.34 0.22 -6.01
CA GLN A 57 -0.85 -0.58 -5.78
C GLN A 57 -1.60 -0.77 -7.10
N LEU A 58 -2.15 -1.95 -7.31
CA LEU A 58 -3.14 -2.23 -8.34
C LEU A 58 -4.51 -2.21 -7.66
N PHE A 59 -5.42 -1.40 -8.17
CA PHE A 59 -6.80 -1.31 -7.76
C PHE A 59 -7.71 -1.97 -8.80
N HIS A 60 -8.85 -2.46 -8.34
CA HIS A 60 -9.99 -2.74 -9.20
C HIS A 60 -11.24 -2.03 -8.71
N LEU A 61 -12.12 -1.71 -9.66
CA LEU A 61 -13.49 -1.30 -9.41
C LEU A 61 -14.40 -2.25 -10.16
N ASP A 62 -15.35 -2.85 -9.45
CA ASP A 62 -16.38 -3.70 -10.05
C ASP A 62 -17.67 -2.89 -10.10
N ILE A 63 -18.24 -2.80 -11.29
CA ILE A 63 -19.44 -2.02 -11.57
C ILE A 63 -20.60 -2.99 -11.82
N SER A 64 -21.79 -2.69 -11.32
CA SER A 64 -22.99 -3.49 -11.59
C SER A 64 -23.53 -3.22 -13.00
N GLU A 65 -24.50 -4.01 -13.45
CA GLU A 65 -25.17 -3.78 -14.75
C GLU A 65 -25.88 -2.41 -14.79
N GLU A 66 -26.32 -1.91 -13.64
CA GLU A 66 -26.95 -0.59 -13.48
C GLU A 66 -25.93 0.57 -13.45
N GLY A 67 -24.64 0.28 -13.60
CA GLY A 67 -23.57 1.28 -13.56
C GLY A 67 -23.18 1.72 -12.15
N LEU A 68 -23.58 0.97 -11.10
CA LEU A 68 -23.27 1.28 -9.72
C LEU A 68 -21.98 0.59 -9.27
N LEU A 69 -21.20 1.24 -8.41
CA LEU A 69 -20.02 0.60 -7.83
C LEU A 69 -20.44 -0.52 -6.86
N ARG A 70 -20.00 -1.75 -7.15
CA ARG A 70 -20.24 -2.94 -6.33
C ARG A 70 -19.08 -3.22 -5.38
N GLU A 71 -17.85 -3.13 -5.88
CA GLU A 71 -16.66 -3.49 -5.10
C GLU A 71 -15.46 -2.60 -5.46
N ILE A 72 -14.66 -2.27 -4.44
CA ILE A 72 -13.31 -1.72 -4.61
C ILE A 72 -12.36 -2.65 -3.88
N GLY A 73 -11.33 -3.11 -4.58
CA GLY A 73 -10.21 -3.79 -3.94
C GLY A 73 -8.87 -3.24 -4.42
N PHE A 74 -7.83 -3.58 -3.67
CA PHE A 74 -6.48 -3.16 -4.00
C PHE A 74 -5.44 -4.17 -3.53
N TYR A 75 -4.30 -4.18 -4.23
CA TYR A 75 -3.21 -5.10 -4.00
C TYR A 75 -1.88 -4.36 -4.09
N VAL A 76 -1.02 -4.50 -3.08
CA VAL A 76 0.34 -3.94 -3.15
C VAL A 76 1.17 -4.80 -4.09
N VAL A 77 1.61 -4.23 -5.22
CA VAL A 77 2.34 -4.96 -6.26
C VAL A 77 3.85 -4.99 -6.03
N ASP A 78 4.42 -4.00 -5.32
CA ASP A 78 5.82 -4.06 -4.87
C ASP A 78 6.00 -3.45 -3.46
N ARG A 79 6.07 -4.32 -2.46
CA ARG A 79 6.22 -3.95 -1.04
C ARG A 79 7.59 -3.34 -0.69
N ARG A 80 8.55 -3.36 -1.61
CA ARG A 80 9.92 -2.83 -1.38
C ARG A 80 10.05 -1.35 -1.71
N GLN A 81 9.04 -0.78 -2.36
CA GLN A 81 9.01 0.62 -2.76
C GLN A 81 8.18 1.45 -1.77
N GLY A 82 8.43 2.75 -1.72
CA GLY A 82 7.78 3.65 -0.77
C GLY A 82 8.38 3.57 0.64
N ASN A 83 7.75 4.24 1.60
CA ASN A 83 8.23 4.35 2.98
C ASN A 83 7.21 3.86 4.04
N THR A 84 6.10 3.25 3.61
CA THR A 84 5.03 2.77 4.50
C THR A 84 5.18 1.29 4.88
N GLY A 85 6.40 0.75 4.87
CA GLY A 85 6.66 -0.65 5.24
C GLY A 85 6.06 -1.68 4.28
N GLY A 86 5.75 -1.28 3.05
CA GLY A 86 5.12 -2.13 2.05
C GLY A 86 3.62 -2.35 2.26
N LEU A 87 2.99 -1.52 3.10
CA LEU A 87 1.55 -1.51 3.33
C LEU A 87 0.88 -0.49 2.40
N GLY A 88 -0.28 -0.87 1.85
CA GLY A 88 -1.12 -0.04 1.00
C GLY A 88 -2.43 0.34 1.68
N GLY A 89 -3.22 1.18 1.01
CA GLY A 89 -4.49 1.68 1.55
C GLY A 89 -4.32 2.39 2.89
N ALA A 90 -5.37 2.42 3.72
CA ALA A 90 -5.34 3.08 5.03
C ALA A 90 -4.19 2.60 5.93
N PHE A 91 -3.83 1.31 5.86
CA PHE A 91 -2.78 0.72 6.69
C PHE A 91 -1.40 1.31 6.41
N GLY A 92 -1.14 1.72 5.16
CA GLY A 92 0.08 2.43 4.81
C GLY A 92 0.22 3.77 5.55
N TYR A 93 -0.88 4.52 5.66
CA TYR A 93 -0.90 5.80 6.38
C TYR A 93 -0.76 5.62 7.90
N PHE A 94 -1.45 4.64 8.47
CA PHE A 94 -1.32 4.29 9.89
C PHE A 94 0.10 3.92 10.25
N TYR A 95 0.72 2.99 9.51
CA TYR A 95 2.09 2.60 9.76
C TYR A 95 3.07 3.76 9.53
N GLY A 96 2.90 4.50 8.42
CA GLY A 96 3.77 5.63 8.06
C GLY A 96 3.77 6.78 9.07
N THR A 97 2.68 6.95 9.82
CA THR A 97 2.58 7.96 10.90
C THR A 97 3.01 7.43 12.26
N GLY A 98 3.49 6.19 12.35
CA GLY A 98 3.88 5.55 13.61
C GLY A 98 2.70 5.02 14.43
N ASN A 99 1.53 4.84 13.79
CA ASN A 99 0.28 4.43 14.42
C ASN A 99 -0.30 3.15 13.81
N PRO A 100 0.49 2.07 13.60
CA PRO A 100 -0.03 0.86 13.01
C PRO A 100 -1.10 0.22 13.92
N LEU A 101 -2.13 -0.36 13.30
CA LEU A 101 -3.11 -1.13 14.06
C LEU A 101 -2.44 -2.38 14.67
N PRO A 102 -2.84 -2.82 15.88
CA PRO A 102 -2.23 -3.93 16.60
C PRO A 102 -2.71 -5.30 16.06
N ILE A 103 -2.85 -5.42 14.73
CA ILE A 103 -3.20 -6.66 14.03
C ILE A 103 -2.09 -7.04 13.05
N PRO A 104 -1.79 -8.35 12.87
CA PRO A 104 -0.68 -8.81 12.04
C PRO A 104 -0.71 -8.29 10.60
N GLU A 105 -1.89 -8.14 10.00
CA GLU A 105 -2.11 -7.70 8.62
C GLU A 105 -1.70 -6.24 8.40
N CYS A 106 -1.68 -5.44 9.46
CA CYS A 106 -1.26 -4.03 9.45
C CYS A 106 0.22 -3.84 9.80
N GLN A 107 0.99 -4.93 9.84
CA GLN A 107 2.42 -4.89 10.10
C GLN A 107 3.20 -5.16 8.81
N PRO A 108 4.38 -4.54 8.63
CA PRO A 108 5.25 -4.82 7.50
C PRO A 108 5.58 -6.30 7.40
N TYR A 109 5.71 -6.80 6.17
CA TYR A 109 6.15 -8.17 5.94
C TYR A 109 7.52 -8.42 6.60
N LYS A 110 7.57 -9.43 7.48
CA LYS A 110 8.80 -9.92 8.10
C LYS A 110 9.20 -11.23 7.42
N ARG A 111 10.39 -11.24 6.82
CA ARG A 111 10.98 -12.47 6.26
C ARG A 111 11.10 -13.54 7.34
N SER A 112 10.73 -14.77 6.99
CA SER A 112 10.97 -15.92 7.84
C SER A 112 12.47 -16.12 8.09
N TRP A 113 12.82 -16.82 9.17
CA TRP A 113 14.22 -17.09 9.50
C TRP A 113 14.86 -18.03 8.45
N GLN A 114 14.08 -18.98 7.91
CA GLN A 114 14.51 -19.88 6.83
C GLN A 114 14.89 -19.09 5.58
N PHE A 115 14.05 -18.14 5.18
CA PHE A 115 14.32 -17.30 4.01
C PHE A 115 15.55 -16.41 4.21
N ARG A 116 15.77 -15.93 5.45
CA ARG A 116 17.00 -15.19 5.79
C ARG A 116 18.24 -16.08 5.68
N LEU A 117 18.17 -17.32 6.16
CA LEU A 117 19.26 -18.30 6.09
C LEU A 117 19.59 -18.66 4.63
N LEU A 118 18.59 -18.95 3.81
CA LEU A 118 18.78 -19.27 2.38
C LEU A 118 19.46 -18.13 1.62
N ASN A 119 19.05 -16.88 1.88
CA ASN A 119 19.69 -15.72 1.28
C ASN A 119 21.14 -15.54 1.72
N MET A 120 21.46 -15.84 2.99
CA MET A 120 22.83 -15.77 3.50
C MET A 120 23.72 -16.83 2.82
N ALA A 121 23.26 -18.07 2.72
CA ALA A 121 23.97 -19.14 2.04
C ALA A 121 24.22 -18.80 0.56
N GLY A 122 23.22 -18.25 -0.14
CA GLY A 122 23.36 -17.80 -1.52
C GLY A 122 24.42 -16.70 -1.70
N ARG A 123 24.48 -15.71 -0.80
CA ARG A 123 25.49 -14.63 -0.83
C ARG A 123 26.90 -15.13 -0.53
N LEU A 124 27.05 -16.11 0.36
CA LEU A 124 28.35 -16.72 0.63
C LEU A 124 28.83 -17.48 -0.60
N ARG A 125 27.97 -18.31 -1.21
CA ARG A 125 28.31 -19.03 -2.44
C ARG A 125 28.74 -18.10 -3.57
N SER A 126 28.05 -16.99 -3.80
CA SER A 126 28.41 -16.05 -4.87
C SER A 126 29.74 -15.32 -4.63
N ARG A 127 30.17 -15.19 -3.37
CA ARG A 127 31.49 -14.64 -3.00
C ARG A 127 32.64 -15.62 -3.27
N PHE A 128 32.41 -16.91 -3.07
CA PHE A 128 33.41 -17.96 -3.32
C PHE A 128 33.40 -18.52 -4.74
N ALA A 129 32.40 -18.16 -5.55
CA ALA A 129 32.32 -18.50 -6.98
C ALA A 129 32.97 -17.44 -7.90
N LYS A 130 33.66 -16.45 -7.32
CA LYS A 130 34.62 -15.56 -7.98
C LYS A 130 36.02 -16.01 -7.63
#